data_AF-K1XBB0-F1
#
_entry.id   AF-K1XBB0-F1
#
_cell.length_a   1.000
_cell.length_b   1.000
_cell.length_c   1.000
_cell.angle_alpha   90.00
_cell.angle_beta   90.00
_cell.angle_gamma   90.00
#
_symmetry.space_group_name_H-M   'P 1'
#
loop_
_entity.id
_entity.type
_entity.pdbx_description
1 polymer ?
#
loop_
_entity_poly.entity_id
_entity_poly.type
_entity_poly.pdbx_seq_one_letter_code
_entity_poly.pdbx_strand_id
1 'polypeptide(L)'
;MVDPGLLISVTGLSFFIWLIDVLAIYLLFLAFGFQLPVAAAFVLMIILIIGIAIPTAPGFIGNWHYFCVLGLSIFGIPKTDALTFAILYHFLSIGIVVVLGLIFLPFNRFSVSDLRRQARS
;
A
#
# COMPACT_ATOMS: atom_id res chain seq x y z
N MET A 1 15.59 13.60 24.23
CA MET A 1 15.19 12.29 24.81
C MET A 1 13.82 11.97 24.26
N VAL A 2 13.59 10.79 23.70
CA VAL A 2 12.29 10.42 23.12
C VAL A 2 11.31 10.10 24.26
N ASP A 3 10.09 10.64 24.19
CA ASP A 3 9.05 10.37 25.18
C ASP A 3 8.56 8.91 25.06
N PRO A 4 8.64 8.09 26.13
CA PRO A 4 8.16 6.72 26.12
C PRO A 4 6.68 6.57 25.76
N GLY A 5 5.82 7.53 26.16
CA GLY A 5 4.39 7.49 25.85
C GLY A 5 4.12 7.67 24.36
N LEU A 6 4.89 8.55 23.72
CA LEU A 6 4.86 8.75 22.27
C LEU A 6 5.32 7.50 21.52
N LEU A 7 6.41 6.86 21.98
CA LEU A 7 6.92 5.63 21.36
C LEU A 7 5.87 4.52 21.36
N ILE A 8 5.24 4.26 22.51
CA ILE A 8 4.19 3.24 22.63
C ILE A 8 3.02 3.54 21.67
N SER A 9 2.60 4.80 21.61
CA SER A 9 1.49 5.23 20.75
C SER A 9 1.81 5.04 19.26
N VAL A 10 3.00 5.45 18.81
CA VAL A 10 3.43 5.30 17.42
C VAL A 10 3.60 3.84 17.04
N THR A 11 4.19 3.02 17.93
CA THR A 11 4.34 1.58 17.69
C THR A 11 2.97 0.91 17.60
N GLY A 12 2.05 1.19 18.52
CA GLY A 12 0.70 0.64 18.49
C GLY A 12 -0.08 1.04 17.23
N LEU A 13 -0.01 2.32 16.86
CA LEU A 13 -0.63 2.82 15.63
C LEU A 13 -0.03 2.17 14.38
N SER A 14 1.29 1.98 14.35
CA SER A 14 1.97 1.30 13.25
C SER A 14 1.45 -0.12 13.09
N PHE A 15 1.43 -0.93 14.16
CA PHE A 15 0.88 -2.29 14.07
C PHE A 15 -0.58 -2.30 13.60
N PHE A 16 -1.39 -1.36 14.08
CA PHE A 16 -2.79 -1.26 13.66
C PHE A 16 -2.95 -0.98 12.16
N ILE A 17 -2.17 -0.05 11.61
CA ILE A 17 -2.17 0.26 10.16
C ILE A 17 -1.80 -0.98 9.34
N TRP A 18 -0.76 -1.70 9.74
CA TRP A 18 -0.31 -2.89 9.02
C TRP A 18 -1.34 -4.02 9.07
N LEU A 19 -2.07 -4.17 10.17
CA LEU A 19 -3.19 -5.11 10.25
C LEU A 19 -4.35 -4.73 9.33
N ILE A 20 -4.62 -3.43 9.16
CA ILE A 20 -5.61 -2.96 8.17
C ILE A 20 -5.15 -3.30 6.75
N ASP A 21 -3.87 -3.11 6.43
CA ASP A 21 -3.33 -3.46 5.10
C ASP A 21 -3.44 -4.97 4.83
N VAL A 22 -3.06 -5.81 5.79
CA VAL A 22 -3.24 -7.27 5.69
C VAL A 22 -4.71 -7.64 5.49
N LEU A 23 -5.61 -7.01 6.25
CA LEU A 23 -7.04 -7.24 6.11
C LEU A 23 -7.53 -6.85 4.72
N ALA A 24 -7.09 -5.71 4.18
CA ALA A 24 -7.45 -5.27 2.83
C ALA A 24 -6.98 -6.26 1.76
N ILE A 25 -5.74 -6.75 1.86
CA ILE A 25 -5.20 -7.79 0.98
C ILE A 25 -6.04 -9.07 1.08
N TYR A 26 -6.36 -9.50 2.30
CA TYR A 26 -7.13 -10.71 2.54
C TYR A 26 -8.56 -10.60 1.99
N LEU A 27 -9.23 -9.47 2.19
CA LEU A 27 -10.54 -9.21 1.59
C LEU A 27 -10.48 -9.22 0.06
N LEU A 28 -9.38 -8.73 -0.52
CA LEU A 28 -9.19 -8.79 -1.97
C LEU A 28 -8.96 -10.24 -2.45
N PHE A 29 -8.28 -11.09 -1.67
CA PHE A 29 -8.22 -12.52 -1.97
C PHE A 29 -9.61 -13.15 -2.04
N LEU A 30 -10.47 -12.83 -1.06
CA LEU A 30 -11.85 -13.31 -1.04
C LEU A 30 -12.63 -12.80 -2.26
N ALA A 31 -12.45 -11.53 -2.64
CA ALA A 31 -13.11 -10.93 -3.81
C ALA A 31 -12.68 -11.59 -5.14
N PHE A 32 -11.44 -12.08 -5.21
CA PHE A 32 -10.92 -12.82 -6.37
C PHE A 32 -11.17 -14.33 -6.29
N GLY A 33 -11.79 -14.82 -5.23
CA GLY A 33 -12.02 -16.26 -5.01
C GLY A 33 -10.76 -17.06 -4.68
N PHE A 34 -9.68 -16.40 -4.27
CA PHE A 34 -8.44 -17.08 -3.87
C PHE A 34 -8.61 -17.73 -2.50
N GLN A 35 -8.49 -19.07 -2.46
CA GLN A 35 -8.58 -19.86 -1.22
C GLN A 35 -7.23 -19.91 -0.49
N LEU A 36 -6.79 -18.76 0.01
CA LEU A 36 -5.51 -18.61 0.70
C LEU A 36 -5.69 -18.44 2.21
N PRO A 37 -4.77 -18.97 3.04
CA PRO A 37 -4.78 -18.68 4.47
C PRO A 37 -4.45 -17.20 4.73
N VAL A 38 -4.88 -16.66 5.86
CA VAL A 38 -4.56 -15.27 6.27
C VAL A 38 -3.05 -15.00 6.26
N ALA A 39 -2.23 -15.99 6.59
CA ALA A 39 -0.77 -15.90 6.52
C ALA A 39 -0.26 -15.51 5.12
N ALA A 40 -0.97 -15.85 4.04
CA ALA A 40 -0.60 -15.46 2.69
C ALA A 40 -0.68 -13.94 2.47
N ALA A 41 -1.61 -13.26 3.13
CA ALA A 41 -1.73 -11.80 3.05
C ALA A 41 -0.55 -11.10 3.73
N PHE A 42 -0.09 -11.63 4.86
CA PHE A 42 1.16 -11.17 5.50
C PHE A 42 2.37 -11.38 4.60
N VAL A 43 2.53 -12.57 4.02
CA VAL A 43 3.64 -12.88 3.11
C VAL A 43 3.63 -11.95 1.90
N LEU A 44 2.46 -11.76 1.28
CA LEU A 44 2.32 -10.86 0.14
C LEU A 44 2.67 -9.42 0.51
N MET A 45 2.17 -8.92 1.65
CA MET A 45 2.49 -7.58 2.15
C MET A 45 4.01 -7.40 2.35
N ILE A 46 4.68 -8.35 3.01
CA ILE A 46 6.13 -8.29 3.26
C ILE A 46 6.90 -8.22 1.93
N ILE A 47 6.58 -9.10 0.98
CA ILE A 47 7.24 -9.13 -0.33
C ILE A 47 6.99 -7.83 -1.10
N LEU A 48 5.77 -7.30 -1.04
CA LEU A 48 5.42 -6.05 -1.69
C LEU A 48 6.17 -4.86 -1.10
N ILE A 49 6.32 -4.81 0.23
CA ILE A 49 7.06 -3.76 0.94
C ILE A 49 8.53 -3.74 0.53
N ILE A 50 9.15 -4.92 0.40
CA ILE A 50 10.50 -5.04 -0.15
C ILE A 50 10.56 -4.44 -1.56
N GLY A 51 9.55 -4.71 -2.40
CA GLY A 51 9.48 -4.20 -3.76
C GLY A 51 9.34 -2.68 -3.87
N ILE A 52 8.48 -2.07 -3.05
CA ILE A 52 8.26 -0.61 -3.07
C ILE A 52 9.37 0.16 -2.35
N ALA A 53 10.13 -0.48 -1.45
CA ALA A 53 11.31 0.10 -0.83
C ALA A 53 12.44 0.35 -1.85
N ILE A 54 12.42 -0.34 -2.99
CA ILE A 54 13.36 -0.07 -4.10
C ILE A 54 12.90 1.22 -4.80
N PRO A 55 13.70 2.31 -4.77
CA PRO A 55 13.33 3.58 -5.37
C PRO A 55 13.21 3.41 -6.90
N THR A 56 12.00 3.54 -7.42
CA THR A 56 11.67 3.33 -8.83
C THR A 56 10.69 4.39 -9.35
N ALA A 57 10.07 4.12 -10.51
CA ALA A 57 9.16 5.03 -11.20
C ALA A 57 8.08 5.64 -10.29
N PRO A 58 7.58 6.85 -10.61
CA PRO A 58 6.52 7.50 -9.84
C PRO A 58 5.34 6.56 -9.58
N GLY A 59 4.90 6.49 -8.32
CA GLY A 59 3.78 5.63 -7.92
C GLY A 59 4.11 4.14 -7.90
N PHE A 60 5.37 3.73 -7.88
CA PHE A 60 5.78 2.31 -7.74
C PHE A 60 5.28 1.38 -8.87
N ILE A 61 4.90 1.95 -10.02
CA ILE A 61 4.46 1.20 -11.19
C ILE A 61 5.57 0.25 -11.64
N GLY A 62 5.20 -0.99 -11.94
CA GLY A 62 6.14 -2.06 -12.29
C GLY A 62 6.57 -2.86 -11.06
N ASN A 63 7.24 -2.23 -10.08
CA ASN A 63 7.67 -2.91 -8.86
C ASN A 63 6.49 -3.50 -8.09
N TRP A 64 5.43 -2.72 -7.89
CA TRP A 64 4.21 -3.21 -7.25
C TRP A 64 3.68 -4.47 -7.93
N HIS A 65 3.53 -4.42 -9.26
CA HIS A 65 2.99 -5.54 -10.03
C HIS A 65 3.90 -6.77 -10.00
N TYR A 66 5.21 -6.56 -10.18
CA TYR A 66 6.19 -7.64 -10.18
C TYR A 66 6.26 -8.35 -8.83
N PHE A 67 6.39 -7.60 -7.72
CA PHE A 67 6.50 -8.19 -6.39
C PHE A 67 5.18 -8.79 -5.90
N CYS A 68 4.04 -8.24 -6.32
CA CYS A 68 2.74 -8.86 -6.05
C CYS A 68 2.59 -10.20 -6.79
N VAL A 69 2.96 -10.26 -8.08
CA VAL A 69 2.97 -11.52 -8.85
C VAL A 69 3.93 -12.52 -8.23
N LEU A 70 5.13 -12.08 -7.82
CA LEU A 70 6.11 -12.91 -7.14
C LEU A 70 5.55 -13.50 -5.84
N GLY A 71 4.94 -12.67 -4.97
CA GLY A 71 4.38 -13.13 -3.71
C GLY A 71 3.24 -14.13 -3.89
N LEU A 72 2.34 -13.88 -4.84
CA LEU A 72 1.24 -14.80 -5.14
C LEU A 72 1.69 -16.10 -5.82
N SER A 73 2.81 -16.07 -6.56
CA SER A 73 3.37 -17.27 -7.18
C SER A 73 3.83 -18.32 -6.16
N ILE A 74 4.22 -17.90 -4.95
CA ILE A 74 4.58 -18.79 -3.84
C ILE A 74 3.37 -19.65 -3.42
N PHE A 75 2.16 -19.12 -3.60
CA PHE A 75 0.91 -19.81 -3.29
C PHE A 75 0.28 -20.50 -4.52
N GLY A 76 1.02 -20.59 -5.63
CA GLY A 76 0.58 -21.27 -6.84
C GLY A 76 -0.47 -20.51 -7.66
N ILE A 77 -0.69 -19.22 -7.39
CA ILE A 77 -1.64 -18.42 -8.19
C ILE A 77 -1.06 -18.20 -9.60
N PRO A 78 -1.83 -18.47 -10.66
CA PRO A 78 -1.39 -18.23 -12.03
C PRO A 78 -0.97 -16.77 -12.26
N LYS A 79 0.07 -16.57 -13.06
CA LYS A 79 0.63 -15.23 -13.35
C LYS A 79 -0.42 -14.24 -13.86
N THR A 80 -1.35 -14.69 -14.71
CA THR A 80 -2.43 -13.86 -15.26
C THR A 80 -3.33 -13.33 -14.15
N ASP A 81 -3.73 -14.21 -13.23
CA ASP A 81 -4.66 -13.87 -12.15
C ASP A 81 -3.96 -13.00 -11.10
N ALA A 82 -2.72 -13.33 -10.77
CA ALA A 82 -1.88 -12.53 -9.89
C ALA A 82 -1.62 -11.13 -10.43
N LEU A 83 -1.46 -10.97 -11.75
CA LEU A 83 -1.29 -9.65 -12.39
C LEU A 83 -2.59 -8.85 -12.35
N THR A 84 -3.74 -9.46 -12.65
CA THR A 84 -5.05 -8.80 -12.50
C THR A 84 -5.29 -8.35 -11.07
N PHE A 85 -4.98 -9.22 -10.10
CA PHE A 85 -5.00 -8.88 -8.68
C PHE A 85 -4.11 -7.69 -8.38
N ALA A 86 -2.85 -7.72 -8.83
CA ALA A 86 -1.89 -6.67 -8.57
C ALA A 86 -2.33 -5.32 -9.14
N ILE A 87 -2.94 -5.30 -10.33
CA ILE A 87 -3.46 -4.09 -10.96
C ILE A 87 -4.60 -3.49 -10.13
N LEU A 88 -5.60 -4.30 -9.78
CA LEU A 88 -6.73 -3.83 -8.97
C LEU A 88 -6.28 -3.40 -7.58
N TYR A 89 -5.39 -4.17 -6.95
CA TYR A 89 -4.85 -3.81 -5.64
C TYR A 89 -4.09 -2.47 -5.69
N HIS A 90 -3.23 -2.28 -6.69
CA HIS A 90 -2.48 -1.05 -6.86
C HIS A 90 -3.40 0.17 -7.06
N PHE A 91 -4.36 0.03 -7.97
CA PHE A 91 -5.30 1.09 -8.28
C PHE A 91 -6.16 1.50 -7.08
N LEU A 92 -6.67 0.52 -6.32
CA LEU A 92 -7.45 0.79 -5.11
C LEU A 92 -6.59 1.45 -4.02
N SER A 93 -5.38 0.93 -3.77
CA SER A 93 -4.49 1.47 -2.74
C SER A 93 -4.10 2.92 -3.02
N ILE A 94 -3.55 3.20 -4.21
CA ILE A 94 -3.18 4.57 -4.60
C ILE A 94 -4.42 5.44 -4.78
N GLY A 95 -5.49 4.91 -5.37
CA GLY A 95 -6.73 5.66 -5.62
C GLY A 95 -7.35 6.17 -4.33
N ILE A 96 -7.46 5.33 -3.29
CA ILE A 96 -8.00 5.73 -1.99
C ILE A 96 -7.13 6.83 -1.36
N VAL A 97 -5.80 6.65 -1.36
CA VAL A 97 -4.87 7.64 -0.79
C VAL A 97 -4.98 8.98 -1.52
N VAL A 98 -5.03 8.96 -2.85
CA VAL A 98 -5.17 10.17 -3.68
C VAL A 98 -6.53 10.83 -3.43
N VAL A 99 -7.62 10.08 -3.42
CA VAL A 99 -8.98 10.63 -3.18
C VAL A 99 -9.07 11.27 -1.81
N LEU A 100 -8.62 10.59 -0.76
CA LEU A 100 -8.60 11.16 0.59
C LEU A 100 -7.70 12.40 0.64
N GLY A 101 -6.51 12.33 0.05
CA GLY A 101 -5.61 13.47 -0.05
C GLY A 101 -6.26 14.68 -0.70
N LEU A 102 -6.98 14.50 -1.81
CA LEU A 102 -7.70 15.57 -2.52
C LEU A 102 -8.88 16.12 -1.72
N ILE A 103 -9.65 15.26 -1.05
CA ILE A 103 -10.77 15.69 -0.18
C ILE A 103 -10.25 16.55 0.98
N PHE A 104 -9.12 16.16 1.57
CA PHE A 104 -8.55 16.86 2.74
C PHE A 104 -7.60 18.01 2.38
N LEU A 105 -7.19 18.13 1.11
CA LEU A 105 -6.27 19.17 0.64
C LEU A 105 -6.72 20.61 1.00
N PRO A 106 -8.00 21.00 0.86
CA PRO A 106 -8.45 22.37 1.18
C PRO A 106 -8.41 22.70 2.67
N PHE A 107 -8.38 21.70 3.55
CA PHE A 107 -8.33 21.89 5.01
C PHE A 107 -6.90 21.99 5.53
N ASN A 108 -5.90 21.75 4.69
CA ASN A 108 -4.51 21.79 5.08
C ASN A 108 -3.97 23.24 5.05
N ARG A 109 -3.07 23.60 5.98
CA ARG A 109 -2.57 24.98 6.11
C ARG A 109 -1.67 25.45 4.96
N PHE A 110 -1.25 24.53 4.09
CA PHE A 110 -0.47 24.83 2.89
C PHE A 110 -1.42 25.05 1.72
N SER A 111 -1.54 26.30 1.27
CA SER A 111 -2.36 26.61 0.09
C SER A 111 -1.72 25.98 -1.15
N VAL A 112 -2.54 25.52 -2.11
CA VAL A 112 -2.07 25.04 -3.42
C VAL A 112 -1.21 26.10 -4.13
N SER A 113 -1.44 27.39 -3.83
CA SER A 113 -0.60 28.49 -4.30
C SER A 113 0.84 28.43 -3.79
N ASP A 114 1.06 27.97 -2.56
CA ASP A 114 2.38 27.91 -1.93
C ASP A 114 3.21 26.75 -2.51
N LEU A 115 2.58 25.61 -2.75
CA LEU A 115 3.18 24.47 -3.47
C LEU A 115 3.56 24.84 -4.91
N ARG A 116 2.69 25.59 -5.61
CA ARG A 116 2.97 26.07 -6.97
C ARG A 116 4.11 27.09 -7.03
N ARG A 117 4.32 27.85 -5.94
CA ARG A 117 5.41 28.82 -5.81
C ARG A 117 6.75 28.14 -5.54
N GLN A 118 6.77 27.07 -4.73
CA GLN A 118 7.97 26.26 -4.47
C GLN A 118 8.39 25.39 -5.66
N ALA A 119 7.45 24.85 -6.45
CA ALA A 119 7.79 24.06 -7.64
C ALA A 119 8.36 24.90 -8.82
N ARG A 120 8.33 26.24 -8.70
CA ARG A 120 8.82 27.19 -9.71
C ARG A 120 10.14 27.88 -9.32
N SER A 121 10.65 27.63 -8.12
CA SER A 121 11.98 28.07 -7.65
C SER A 121 12.99 26.95 -7.80
#